data_AF-A0A6L3XJZ7-F1
#
_entry.id   AF-A0A6L3XJZ7-F1
#
_cell.length_a   1.000
_cell.length_b   1.000
_cell.length_c   1.000
_cell.angle_alpha   90.00
_cell.angle_beta   90.00
_cell.angle_gamma   90.00
#
_symmetry.space_group_name_H-M   'P 1'
#
loop_
_entity.id
_entity.type
_entity.pdbx_description
1 polymer ?
#
loop_
_entity_poly.entity_id
_entity_poly.type
_entity_poly.pdbx_seq_one_letter_code
_entity_poly.pdbx_strand_id
1 'polypeptide(L)'
;AWTEDDFGSSESKIIVAAPIITELNTPRVLASGDTSRLTLDLTNLTDQPQTLNIALTATGKLSLEGAQPEPVKLPPGARSTLFIPVRALEGYGDGEVTAQVTGLQLPGETFAPQQKSWKIGVRPAFPAQTVNTGTMLNPGESWSAPAQHINGFSPATLQGQLLLSGKPPLNLARYIRELQAYPYGCLEQTTSGLFPSLYTNAAQLKALGIKGDTDDKRRAAIDIGISRLLQMQRDDGGFALWDKNGPEEYWLTAYVTDFLVRAGEQGYSVPAEAVNNANSRLLRYLQDPGMMSIRYSDDTQASKFAVQAYASLVLARQQKAPLGALREIWERPAQASSGLPLMQL
;
A
#
# COMPACT_ATOMS: atom_id res chain seq x y z
N ALA A 1 7.96 -38.01 -4.30
CA ALA A 1 7.80 -38.89 -5.47
C ALA A 1 6.57 -39.75 -5.26
N TRP A 2 5.74 -39.95 -6.27
CA TRP A 2 4.57 -40.82 -6.16
C TRP A 2 4.30 -41.58 -7.45
N THR A 3 3.66 -42.73 -7.31
CA THR A 3 2.99 -43.50 -8.38
C THR A 3 1.50 -43.64 -8.01
N GLU A 4 0.78 -44.54 -8.67
CA GLU A 4 -0.64 -44.82 -8.37
C GLU A 4 -0.83 -45.40 -6.96
N ASP A 5 0.11 -46.24 -6.50
CA ASP A 5 0.01 -46.96 -5.23
C ASP A 5 1.13 -46.60 -4.22
N ASP A 6 2.21 -45.94 -4.66
CA ASP A 6 3.35 -45.64 -3.80
C ASP A 6 3.56 -44.15 -3.57
N PHE A 7 3.88 -43.79 -2.33
CA PHE A 7 4.29 -42.45 -1.95
C PHE A 7 5.65 -42.49 -1.27
N GLY A 8 6.56 -41.64 -1.73
CA GLY A 8 7.91 -41.50 -1.19
C GLY A 8 8.29 -40.05 -0.97
N SER A 9 8.93 -39.77 0.16
CA SER A 9 9.54 -38.47 0.46
C SER A 9 10.99 -38.71 0.86
N SER A 10 11.87 -37.79 0.48
CA SER A 10 13.27 -37.79 0.90
C SER A 10 13.73 -36.35 1.06
N GLU A 11 14.61 -36.13 2.04
CA GLU A 11 15.29 -34.87 2.26
C GLU A 11 16.79 -35.09 2.23
N SER A 12 17.53 -34.09 1.75
CA SER A 12 18.98 -34.06 1.81
C SER A 12 19.44 -32.65 2.15
N LYS A 13 20.54 -32.55 2.89
CA LYS A 13 21.15 -31.28 3.26
C LYS A 13 22.26 -30.97 2.27
N ILE A 14 22.13 -29.84 1.58
CA ILE A 14 23.18 -29.30 0.71
C ILE A 14 23.71 -28.03 1.37
N ILE A 15 25.00 -28.01 1.66
CA ILE A 15 25.67 -26.82 2.18
C ILE A 15 26.07 -25.96 0.98
N VAL A 16 25.49 -24.76 0.88
CA VAL A 16 25.87 -23.74 -0.10
C VAL A 16 26.60 -22.64 0.66
N ALA A 17 27.92 -22.61 0.55
CA ALA A 17 28.76 -21.60 1.18
C ALA A 17 29.56 -20.86 0.12
N ALA A 18 29.48 -19.53 0.14
CA ALA A 18 30.40 -18.71 -0.64
C ALA A 18 31.80 -18.76 0.00
N PRO A 19 32.88 -18.77 -0.79
CA PRO A 19 34.25 -18.71 -0.26
C PRO A 19 34.47 -17.51 0.67
N ILE A 20 33.90 -16.37 0.28
CA ILE A 20 33.82 -15.16 1.09
C ILE A 20 32.35 -14.81 1.34
N ILE A 21 31.98 -14.74 2.61
CA ILE A 21 30.69 -14.22 3.03
C ILE A 21 30.83 -12.70 3.20
N THR A 22 29.93 -11.97 2.53
CA THR A 22 29.89 -10.50 2.52
C THR A 22 28.50 -10.07 2.97
N GLU A 23 28.35 -9.56 4.18
CA GLU A 23 27.04 -9.18 4.75
C GLU A 23 27.05 -7.74 5.26
N LEU A 24 26.05 -6.96 4.89
CA LEU A 24 25.92 -5.57 5.31
C LEU A 24 24.84 -5.45 6.38
N ASN A 25 25.21 -4.94 7.56
CA ASN A 25 24.25 -4.62 8.60
C ASN A 25 23.72 -3.20 8.38
N THR A 26 22.41 -3.10 8.18
CA THR A 26 21.73 -1.83 7.87
C THR A 26 20.57 -1.59 8.84
N PRO A 27 20.22 -0.32 9.12
CA PRO A 27 18.91 0.00 9.63
C PRO A 27 17.86 -0.35 8.57
N ARG A 28 16.63 -0.65 9.00
CA ARG A 28 15.52 -0.96 8.08
C ARG A 28 15.13 0.24 7.21
N VAL A 29 15.30 1.46 7.73
CA VAL A 29 14.90 2.72 7.13
C VAL A 29 15.80 3.84 7.66
N LEU A 30 16.02 4.87 6.86
CA LEU A 30 16.64 6.14 7.25
C LEU A 30 15.70 7.32 7.01
N ALA A 31 15.79 8.34 7.86
CA ALA A 31 15.11 9.60 7.59
C ALA A 31 15.97 10.50 6.69
N SER A 32 15.35 11.37 5.88
CA SER A 32 16.08 12.37 5.10
C SER A 32 16.98 13.23 6.00
N GLY A 33 18.26 13.34 5.66
CA GLY A 33 19.25 14.08 6.45
C GLY A 33 19.97 13.26 7.51
N ASP A 34 19.53 12.03 7.80
CA ASP A 34 20.21 11.14 8.75
C ASP A 34 21.61 10.78 8.24
N THR A 35 22.52 10.61 9.20
CA THR A 35 23.81 9.96 8.98
C THR A 35 23.85 8.65 9.75
N SER A 36 24.40 7.61 9.14
CA SER A 36 24.49 6.28 9.73
C SER A 36 25.83 5.65 9.43
N ARG A 37 26.34 4.84 10.35
CA ARG A 37 27.56 4.06 10.16
C ARG A 37 27.19 2.59 9.97
N LEU A 38 27.07 2.19 8.71
CA LEU A 38 26.82 0.79 8.35
C LEU A 38 28.07 -0.04 8.65
N THR A 39 27.89 -1.34 8.80
CA THR A 39 29.01 -2.27 8.99
C THR A 39 28.94 -3.39 7.96
N LEU A 40 29.98 -3.54 7.15
CA LEU A 40 30.13 -4.64 6.21
C LEU A 40 31.05 -5.70 6.80
N ASP A 41 30.49 -6.87 7.05
CA ASP A 41 31.20 -8.04 7.54
C ASP A 41 31.69 -8.89 6.38
N LEU A 42 32.99 -9.15 6.39
CA LEU A 42 33.68 -10.03 5.45
C LEU A 42 34.21 -11.22 6.24
N THR A 43 33.77 -12.42 5.88
CA THR A 43 34.24 -13.66 6.52
C THR A 43 34.89 -14.55 5.47
N ASN A 44 36.15 -14.93 5.71
CA ASN A 44 36.88 -15.86 4.85
C ASN A 44 36.65 -17.29 5.33
N LEU A 45 35.92 -18.08 4.54
CA LEU A 45 35.68 -19.49 4.83
C LEU A 45 36.65 -20.43 4.11
N THR A 46 37.64 -19.88 3.41
CA THR A 46 38.67 -20.65 2.72
C THR A 46 39.83 -20.98 3.65
N ASP A 47 40.62 -21.98 3.27
CA ASP A 47 41.82 -22.40 4.00
C ASP A 47 43.06 -21.54 3.67
N GLN A 48 42.91 -20.54 2.79
CA GLN A 48 44.00 -19.68 2.34
C GLN A 48 43.76 -18.21 2.73
N PRO A 49 44.82 -17.44 3.02
CA PRO A 49 44.67 -16.01 3.25
C PRO A 49 44.22 -15.32 1.95
N GLN A 50 43.27 -14.40 2.07
CA GLN A 50 42.73 -13.64 0.94
C GLN A 50 43.10 -12.17 1.07
N THR A 51 43.44 -11.51 -0.04
CA THR A 51 43.59 -10.05 -0.10
C THR A 51 42.51 -9.51 -1.03
N LEU A 52 41.48 -8.92 -0.43
CA LEU A 52 40.27 -8.49 -1.13
C LEU A 52 40.30 -6.99 -1.37
N ASN A 53 39.93 -6.56 -2.57
CA ASN A 53 39.64 -5.16 -2.87
C ASN A 53 38.12 -4.96 -2.88
N ILE A 54 37.64 -4.00 -2.09
CA ILE A 54 36.22 -3.73 -1.93
C ILE A 54 35.94 -2.35 -2.53
N ALA A 55 35.18 -2.31 -3.61
CA ALA A 55 34.67 -1.07 -4.18
C ALA A 55 33.21 -0.87 -3.75
N LEU A 56 32.95 0.23 -3.04
CA LEU A 56 31.63 0.61 -2.55
C LEU A 56 31.04 1.72 -3.42
N THR A 57 29.78 1.57 -3.80
CA THR A 57 29.01 2.62 -4.48
C THR A 57 27.67 2.82 -3.79
N ALA A 58 27.16 4.05 -3.80
CA ALA A 58 25.81 4.36 -3.36
C ALA A 58 25.03 5.02 -4.50
N THR A 59 23.77 4.65 -4.65
CA THR A 59 22.84 5.23 -5.63
C THR A 59 21.49 5.55 -4.98
N GLY A 60 20.64 6.28 -5.69
CA GLY A 60 19.31 6.66 -5.20
C GLY A 60 19.39 7.72 -4.09
N LYS A 61 18.68 7.50 -2.98
CA LYS A 61 18.58 8.43 -1.85
C LYS A 61 19.67 8.23 -0.78
N LEU A 62 20.81 7.64 -1.14
CA LEU A 62 21.96 7.49 -0.25
C LEU A 62 23.24 8.03 -0.89
N SER A 63 24.13 8.56 -0.05
CA SER A 63 25.50 8.91 -0.41
C SER A 63 26.49 8.33 0.59
N LEU A 64 27.66 7.90 0.11
CA LEU A 64 28.77 7.49 0.98
C LEU A 64 29.48 8.72 1.54
N GLU A 65 29.84 8.69 2.83
CA GLU A 65 30.55 9.77 3.53
C GLU A 65 31.96 9.34 3.97
N GLY A 66 32.71 8.73 3.07
CA GLY A 66 34.06 8.24 3.35
C GLY A 66 34.84 7.90 2.09
N ALA A 67 36.15 7.72 2.25
CA ALA A 67 36.99 7.16 1.19
C ALA A 67 36.65 5.68 0.97
N GLN A 68 37.05 5.17 -0.20
CA GLN A 68 37.01 3.72 -0.44
C GLN A 68 37.92 3.00 0.57
N PRO A 69 37.51 1.81 1.04
CA PRO A 69 38.33 1.05 1.97
C PRO A 69 39.62 0.57 1.29
N GLU A 70 40.70 0.54 2.06
CA GLU A 70 41.95 -0.09 1.65
C GLU A 70 41.77 -1.61 1.47
N PRO A 71 42.65 -2.28 0.69
CA PRO A 71 42.60 -3.73 0.51
C PRO A 71 42.61 -4.48 1.85
N VAL A 72 41.67 -5.40 2.02
CA VAL A 72 41.48 -6.14 3.27
C VAL A 72 42.21 -7.47 3.19
N LYS A 73 43.18 -7.66 4.07
CA LYS A 73 43.84 -8.96 4.28
C LYS A 73 43.05 -9.78 5.29
N LEU A 74 42.52 -10.92 4.87
CA LEU A 74 41.70 -11.82 5.67
C LEU A 74 42.36 -13.19 5.80
N PRO A 75 42.86 -13.55 7.00
CA PRO A 75 43.34 -14.90 7.26
C PRO A 75 42.25 -15.97 7.08
N PRO A 76 42.61 -17.26 6.93
CA PRO A 76 41.67 -18.37 6.92
C PRO A 76 40.76 -18.35 8.16
N GLY A 77 39.45 -18.52 7.98
CA GLY A 77 38.45 -18.54 9.05
C GLY A 77 38.20 -17.19 9.75
N ALA A 78 38.92 -16.12 9.38
CA ALA A 78 38.80 -14.83 10.05
C ALA A 78 37.62 -14.00 9.52
N ARG A 79 37.11 -13.11 10.39
CA ARG A 79 36.14 -12.07 10.06
C ARG A 79 36.76 -10.70 10.24
N SER A 80 36.47 -9.79 9.31
CA SER A 80 36.78 -8.37 9.38
C SER A 80 35.52 -7.55 9.17
N THR A 81 35.44 -6.39 9.83
CA THR A 81 34.29 -5.49 9.74
C THR A 81 34.75 -4.14 9.23
N LEU A 82 34.19 -3.70 8.10
CA LEU A 82 34.41 -2.37 7.54
C LEU A 82 33.28 -1.44 7.96
N PHE A 83 33.64 -0.23 8.39
CA PHE A 83 32.67 0.82 8.72
C PHE A 83 32.41 1.68 7.50
N ILE A 84 31.13 1.81 7.13
CA ILE A 84 30.69 2.55 5.93
C ILE A 84 29.78 3.69 6.38
N PRO A 85 30.30 4.90 6.60
CA PRO A 85 29.49 6.07 6.88
C PRO A 85 28.66 6.45 5.65
N VAL A 86 27.36 6.64 5.83
CA VAL A 86 26.41 7.01 4.79
C VAL A 86 25.50 8.14 5.26
N ARG A 87 25.02 8.95 4.31
CA ARG A 87 24.00 9.98 4.53
C ARG A 87 22.77 9.69 3.66
N ALA A 88 21.59 9.83 4.25
CA ALA A 88 20.34 9.80 3.54
C ALA A 88 20.04 11.18 2.91
N LEU A 89 19.81 11.19 1.60
CA LEU A 89 19.50 12.39 0.83
C LEU A 89 18.04 12.83 1.04
N GLU A 90 17.74 14.08 0.66
CA GLU A 90 16.38 14.62 0.80
C GLU A 90 15.34 13.90 -0.07
N GLY A 91 14.15 13.69 0.49
CA GLY A 91 12.96 13.20 -0.19
C GLY A 91 12.54 11.79 0.23
N TYR A 92 11.64 11.21 -0.57
CA TYR A 92 11.08 9.88 -0.35
C TYR A 92 11.51 8.93 -1.48
N GLY A 93 11.88 7.70 -1.14
CA GLY A 93 12.26 6.66 -2.10
C GLY A 93 13.35 5.75 -1.54
N ASP A 94 13.99 4.97 -2.41
CA ASP A 94 15.04 4.05 -2.01
C ASP A 94 16.44 4.64 -2.22
N GLY A 95 17.36 4.27 -1.35
CA GLY A 95 18.79 4.31 -1.65
C GLY A 95 19.36 2.91 -1.66
N GLU A 96 20.45 2.72 -2.39
CA GLU A 96 21.12 1.42 -2.52
C GLU A 96 22.61 1.56 -2.29
N VAL A 97 23.18 0.66 -1.49
CA VAL A 97 24.62 0.48 -1.35
C VAL A 97 25.00 -0.78 -2.10
N THR A 98 26.02 -0.71 -2.95
CA THR A 98 26.58 -1.85 -3.68
C THR A 98 28.04 -2.04 -3.29
N ALA A 99 28.43 -3.28 -3.00
CA ALA A 99 29.81 -3.69 -2.79
C ALA A 99 30.24 -4.65 -3.90
N GLN A 100 31.34 -4.31 -4.57
CA GLN A 100 32.02 -5.20 -5.49
C GLN A 100 33.31 -5.68 -4.82
N VAL A 101 33.43 -6.99 -4.63
CA VAL A 101 34.59 -7.66 -4.02
C VAL A 101 35.39 -8.35 -5.11
N THR A 102 36.66 -8.00 -5.22
CA THR A 102 37.62 -8.57 -6.18
C THR A 102 38.89 -9.05 -5.47
N GLY A 103 39.73 -9.81 -6.17
CA GLY A 103 40.98 -10.34 -5.60
C GLY A 103 40.83 -11.68 -4.88
N LEU A 104 39.67 -12.34 -5.00
CA LEU A 104 39.48 -13.71 -4.53
C LEU A 104 40.39 -14.66 -5.33
N GLN A 105 41.25 -15.39 -4.63
CA GLN A 105 42.16 -16.36 -5.21
C GLN A 105 41.83 -17.75 -4.69
N LEU A 106 41.41 -18.64 -5.58
CA LEU A 106 41.13 -20.03 -5.26
C LEU A 106 41.94 -20.94 -6.20
N PRO A 107 42.58 -22.01 -5.69
CA PRO A 107 43.35 -22.92 -6.53
C PRO A 107 42.47 -23.56 -7.61
N GLY A 108 42.84 -23.37 -8.88
CA GLY A 108 42.16 -24.03 -10.01
C GLY A 108 40.81 -23.44 -10.41
N GLU A 109 40.36 -22.35 -9.77
CA GLU A 109 39.07 -21.73 -10.05
C GLU A 109 39.20 -20.22 -10.28
N THR A 110 38.58 -19.72 -11.36
CA THR A 110 38.49 -18.29 -11.63
C THR A 110 37.10 -17.81 -11.23
N PHE A 111 37.02 -16.94 -10.23
CA PHE A 111 35.76 -16.32 -9.83
C PHE A 111 35.58 -14.97 -10.50
N ALA A 112 34.35 -14.72 -10.96
CA ALA A 112 33.94 -13.37 -11.32
C ALA A 112 33.94 -12.48 -10.05
N PRO A 113 34.12 -11.16 -10.20
CA PRO A 113 33.89 -10.20 -9.12
C PRO A 113 32.54 -10.47 -8.42
N GLN A 114 32.58 -10.64 -7.10
CA GLN A 114 31.36 -10.80 -6.32
C GLN A 114 30.71 -9.43 -6.17
N GLN A 115 29.44 -9.31 -6.57
CA GLN A 115 28.67 -8.09 -6.40
C GLN A 115 27.48 -8.36 -5.48
N LYS A 116 27.32 -7.54 -4.45
CA LYS A 116 26.13 -7.52 -3.59
C LYS A 116 25.58 -6.11 -3.48
N SER A 117 24.26 -6.01 -3.45
CA SER A 117 23.53 -4.74 -3.36
C SER A 117 22.48 -4.82 -2.27
N TRP A 118 22.36 -3.76 -1.48
CA TRP A 118 21.44 -3.65 -0.36
C TRP A 118 20.64 -2.36 -0.49
N LYS A 119 19.31 -2.49 -0.59
CA LYS A 119 18.37 -1.37 -0.65
C LYS A 119 17.89 -0.98 0.73
N ILE A 120 17.78 0.32 0.97
CA ILE A 120 17.30 0.91 2.22
C ILE A 120 16.26 1.97 1.86
N GLY A 121 15.08 1.90 2.46
CA GLY A 121 14.05 2.91 2.29
C GLY A 121 14.43 4.22 2.98
N VAL A 122 14.25 5.34 2.29
CA VAL A 122 14.45 6.69 2.79
C VAL A 122 13.12 7.43 2.79
N ARG A 123 12.76 8.00 3.94
CA ARG A 123 11.54 8.80 4.08
C ARG A 123 11.82 10.10 4.83
N PRO A 124 11.12 11.21 4.55
CA PRO A 124 11.27 12.41 5.36
C PRO A 124 10.91 12.16 6.83
N ALA A 125 11.58 12.86 7.75
CA ALA A 125 11.29 12.80 9.19
C ALA A 125 9.94 13.43 9.57
N PHE A 126 9.31 14.15 8.64
CA PHE A 126 8.07 14.87 8.81
C PHE A 126 7.06 14.52 7.70
N PRO A 127 5.74 14.61 7.96
CA PRO A 127 4.72 14.40 6.93
C PRO A 127 4.82 15.42 5.80
N ALA A 128 4.34 15.05 4.61
CA ALA A 128 4.18 15.99 3.51
C ALA A 128 3.12 17.05 3.84
N GLN A 129 3.39 18.30 3.45
CA GLN A 129 2.40 19.38 3.51
C GLN A 129 1.78 19.60 2.12
N THR A 130 0.54 20.08 2.08
CA THR A 130 -0.16 20.36 0.82
C THR A 130 -0.85 21.72 0.91
N VAL A 131 -0.63 22.57 -0.10
CA VAL A 131 -1.32 23.85 -0.26
C VAL A 131 -2.30 23.70 -1.42
N ASN A 132 -3.56 24.11 -1.22
CA ASN A 132 -4.58 24.08 -2.24
C ASN A 132 -5.23 25.46 -2.38
N THR A 133 -5.37 25.91 -3.63
CA THR A 133 -6.10 27.12 -3.98
C THR A 133 -6.89 26.90 -5.26
N GLY A 134 -8.12 27.43 -5.27
CA GLY A 134 -8.95 27.49 -6.46
C GLY A 134 -9.58 28.86 -6.56
N THR A 135 -9.68 29.39 -7.77
CA THR A 135 -10.40 30.62 -8.07
C THR A 135 -11.14 30.47 -9.39
N MET A 136 -12.29 31.13 -9.50
CA MET A 136 -12.92 31.40 -10.78
C MET A 136 -12.31 32.70 -11.32
N LEU A 137 -12.05 32.76 -12.62
CA LEU A 137 -11.57 33.96 -13.30
C LEU A 137 -12.58 34.38 -14.35
N ASN A 138 -13.00 35.63 -14.29
CA ASN A 138 -13.76 36.26 -15.37
C ASN A 138 -12.82 36.58 -16.56
N PRO A 139 -13.38 36.76 -17.78
CA PRO A 139 -12.59 37.16 -18.93
C PRO A 139 -11.78 38.44 -18.65
N GLY A 140 -10.46 38.39 -18.87
CA GLY A 140 -9.54 39.51 -18.64
C GLY A 140 -8.92 39.57 -17.24
N GLU A 141 -9.38 38.75 -16.29
CA GLU A 141 -8.72 38.61 -14.99
C GLU A 141 -7.45 37.76 -15.10
N SER A 142 -6.51 37.99 -14.19
CA SER A 142 -5.28 37.21 -14.07
C SER A 142 -5.14 36.65 -12.65
N TRP A 143 -4.52 35.49 -12.55
CA TRP A 143 -4.17 34.87 -11.28
C TRP A 143 -2.69 34.56 -11.25
N SER A 144 -2.07 34.81 -10.11
CA SER A 144 -0.70 34.40 -9.81
C SER A 144 -0.68 33.58 -8.53
N ALA A 145 0.16 32.55 -8.49
CA ALA A 145 0.33 31.76 -7.28
C ALA A 145 0.97 32.63 -6.18
N PRO A 146 0.34 32.78 -5.00
CA PRO A 146 0.94 33.46 -3.86
C PRO A 146 2.31 32.89 -3.51
N ALA A 147 3.30 33.76 -3.28
CA ALA A 147 4.67 33.35 -2.93
C ALA A 147 4.74 32.44 -1.69
N GLN A 148 3.81 32.62 -0.75
CA GLN A 148 3.67 31.77 0.43
C GLN A 148 3.39 30.29 0.12
N HIS A 149 2.91 29.94 -1.08
CA HIS A 149 2.60 28.55 -1.44
C HIS A 149 3.84 27.65 -1.52
N ILE A 150 5.02 28.24 -1.71
CA ILE A 150 6.29 27.50 -1.80
C ILE A 150 7.17 27.71 -0.57
N ASN A 151 6.76 28.56 0.38
CA ASN A 151 7.52 28.80 1.60
C ASN A 151 7.53 27.54 2.48
N GLY A 152 8.72 27.16 2.96
CA GLY A 152 8.89 26.01 3.83
C GLY A 152 8.96 24.65 3.12
N PHE A 153 8.88 24.61 1.79
CA PHE A 153 9.05 23.38 1.00
C PHE A 153 10.48 23.23 0.50
N SER A 154 11.05 22.02 0.61
CA SER A 154 12.31 21.70 -0.09
C SER A 154 12.05 21.62 -1.60
N PRO A 155 12.82 22.34 -2.44
CA PRO A 155 12.72 22.24 -3.89
C PRO A 155 12.87 20.82 -4.43
N ALA A 156 13.62 19.95 -3.74
CA ALA A 156 13.83 18.56 -4.14
C ALA A 156 12.55 17.70 -4.03
N THR A 157 11.58 18.15 -3.24
CA THR A 157 10.32 17.42 -2.96
C THR A 157 9.08 18.14 -3.48
N LEU A 158 9.20 19.41 -3.86
CA LEU A 158 8.09 20.24 -4.30
C LEU A 158 7.55 19.75 -5.65
N GLN A 159 6.25 19.45 -5.68
CA GLN A 159 5.52 19.09 -6.88
C GLN A 159 4.18 19.85 -6.91
N GLY A 160 3.73 20.21 -8.11
CA GLY A 160 2.51 20.98 -8.32
C GLY A 160 1.62 20.41 -9.42
N GLN A 161 0.33 20.68 -9.32
CA GLN A 161 -0.64 20.42 -10.38
C GLN A 161 -1.56 21.64 -10.53
N LEU A 162 -1.75 22.08 -11.77
CA LEU A 162 -2.69 23.14 -12.14
C LEU A 162 -3.81 22.55 -12.99
N LEU A 163 -5.06 22.73 -12.55
CA LEU A 163 -6.24 22.29 -13.28
C LEU A 163 -7.02 23.51 -13.78
N LEU A 164 -7.20 23.59 -15.09
CA LEU A 164 -7.98 24.65 -15.75
C LEU A 164 -9.24 24.04 -16.36
N SER A 165 -10.38 24.69 -16.17
CA SER A 165 -11.66 24.21 -16.70
C SER A 165 -12.60 25.38 -16.97
N GLY A 166 -13.36 25.31 -18.06
CA GLY A 166 -14.45 26.25 -18.36
C GLY A 166 -15.73 26.01 -17.55
N LYS A 167 -15.75 24.99 -16.68
CA LYS A 167 -16.82 24.65 -15.75
C LYS A 167 -16.22 24.33 -14.37
N PRO A 168 -16.96 24.44 -13.25
CA PRO A 168 -16.47 24.05 -11.93
C PRO A 168 -15.85 22.64 -11.93
N PRO A 169 -14.52 22.50 -11.72
CA PRO A 169 -13.86 21.20 -11.83
C PRO A 169 -13.72 20.49 -10.48
N LEU A 170 -13.62 19.16 -10.53
CA LEU A 170 -13.14 18.33 -9.43
C LEU A 170 -11.77 17.77 -9.79
N ASN A 171 -10.78 17.94 -8.92
CA ASN A 171 -9.44 17.44 -9.15
C ASN A 171 -9.33 15.94 -8.78
N LEU A 172 -9.83 15.08 -9.66
CA LEU A 172 -9.76 13.62 -9.49
C LEU A 172 -8.33 13.12 -9.28
N ALA A 173 -7.34 13.76 -9.92
CA ALA A 173 -5.95 13.35 -9.81
C ALA A 173 -5.37 13.52 -8.40
N ARG A 174 -5.93 14.45 -7.61
CA ARG A 174 -5.60 14.60 -6.20
C ARG A 174 -6.14 13.43 -5.38
N TYR A 175 -7.42 13.12 -5.50
CA TYR A 175 -8.08 12.07 -4.71
C TYR A 175 -7.46 10.69 -4.98
N ILE A 176 -7.15 10.39 -6.25
CA ILE A 176 -6.49 9.12 -6.60
C ILE A 176 -5.11 9.01 -5.92
N ARG A 177 -4.32 10.08 -5.91
CA ARG A 177 -3.00 10.07 -5.24
C ARG A 177 -3.11 9.97 -3.72
N GLU A 178 -4.08 10.66 -3.11
CA GLU A 178 -4.32 10.58 -1.67
C GLU A 178 -4.73 9.17 -1.25
N LEU A 179 -5.59 8.51 -2.04
CA LEU A 179 -6.03 7.14 -1.81
C LEU A 179 -4.91 6.11 -2.07
N GLN A 180 -4.06 6.33 -3.08
CA GLN A 180 -2.90 5.47 -3.36
C GLN A 180 -1.78 5.62 -2.30
N ALA A 181 -1.61 6.81 -1.72
CA ALA A 181 -0.56 7.08 -0.76
C ALA A 181 -0.88 6.56 0.67
N TYR A 182 -2.11 6.10 0.90
CA TYR A 182 -2.58 5.77 2.24
C TYR A 182 -1.96 4.44 2.74
N PRO A 183 -1.20 4.44 3.85
CA PRO A 183 -0.35 3.30 4.21
C PRO A 183 -1.02 2.29 5.15
N TYR A 184 -2.17 2.64 5.74
CA TYR A 184 -2.84 1.77 6.71
C TYR A 184 -3.92 0.91 6.02
N GLY A 185 -4.09 -0.31 6.52
CA GLY A 185 -4.89 -1.35 5.88
C GLY A 185 -6.11 -1.77 6.69
N CYS A 186 -6.84 -0.81 7.28
CA CYS A 186 -8.17 -1.07 7.82
C CYS A 186 -9.17 -1.34 6.69
N LEU A 187 -10.34 -1.85 7.03
CA LEU A 187 -11.40 -2.20 6.10
C LEU A 187 -11.79 -1.04 5.18
N GLU A 188 -12.15 0.11 5.77
CA GLU A 188 -12.58 1.30 5.03
C GLU A 188 -11.47 1.80 4.10
N GLN A 189 -10.25 1.94 4.62
CA GLN A 189 -9.10 2.47 3.88
C GLN A 189 -8.73 1.58 2.71
N THR A 190 -8.78 0.25 2.92
CA THR A 190 -8.54 -0.73 1.86
C THR A 190 -9.61 -0.61 0.78
N THR A 191 -10.89 -0.57 1.14
CA THR A 191 -11.98 -0.43 0.16
C THR A 191 -11.90 0.90 -0.59
N SER A 192 -11.71 2.01 0.10
CA SER A 192 -11.58 3.36 -0.46
C SER A 192 -10.38 3.46 -1.40
N GLY A 193 -9.24 2.85 -1.05
CA GLY A 193 -8.04 2.78 -1.90
C GLY A 193 -8.23 1.97 -3.18
N LEU A 194 -9.12 0.97 -3.16
CA LEU A 194 -9.38 0.09 -4.31
C LEU A 194 -10.41 0.67 -5.30
N PHE A 195 -11.35 1.50 -4.85
CA PHE A 195 -12.39 2.08 -5.73
C PHE A 195 -11.83 2.82 -6.95
N PRO A 196 -10.80 3.70 -6.84
CA PRO A 196 -10.20 4.31 -8.01
C PRO A 196 -9.63 3.29 -8.99
N SER A 197 -8.94 2.28 -8.47
CA SER A 197 -8.35 1.23 -9.29
C SER A 197 -9.41 0.39 -10.01
N LEU A 198 -10.60 0.25 -9.42
CA LEU A 198 -11.71 -0.47 -10.03
C LEU A 198 -12.27 0.23 -11.28
N TYR A 199 -12.31 1.56 -11.28
CA TYR A 199 -12.94 2.38 -12.33
C TYR A 199 -11.97 3.12 -13.24
N THR A 200 -10.66 2.97 -13.03
CA THR A 200 -9.62 3.59 -13.86
C THR A 200 -8.81 2.56 -14.64
N ASN A 201 -8.15 3.02 -15.69
CA ASN A 201 -7.17 2.25 -16.46
C ASN A 201 -5.89 3.07 -16.71
N ALA A 202 -4.84 2.41 -17.21
CA ALA A 202 -3.56 3.05 -17.44
C ALA A 202 -3.64 4.29 -18.36
N ALA A 203 -4.51 4.27 -19.37
CA ALA A 203 -4.69 5.40 -20.29
C ALA A 203 -5.33 6.61 -19.60
N GLN A 204 -6.36 6.39 -18.77
CA GLN A 204 -7.03 7.44 -18.00
C GLN A 204 -6.10 8.04 -16.94
N LEU A 205 -5.35 7.21 -16.20
CA LEU A 205 -4.38 7.69 -15.23
C LEU A 205 -3.30 8.55 -15.91
N LYS A 206 -2.80 8.11 -17.07
CA LYS A 206 -1.86 8.88 -17.88
C LYS A 206 -2.44 10.21 -18.36
N ALA A 207 -3.70 10.23 -18.78
CA ALA A 207 -4.40 11.47 -19.19
C ALA A 207 -4.57 12.45 -18.02
N LEU A 208 -4.69 11.95 -16.79
CA LEU A 208 -4.72 12.74 -15.55
C LEU A 208 -3.32 13.13 -15.04
N GLY A 209 -2.25 12.78 -15.75
CA GLY A 209 -0.87 13.04 -15.32
C GLY A 209 -0.42 12.19 -14.13
N ILE A 210 -1.13 11.10 -13.83
CA ILE A 210 -0.77 10.15 -12.78
C ILE A 210 0.09 9.05 -13.40
N LYS A 211 1.30 8.87 -12.87
CA LYS A 211 2.10 7.67 -13.13
C LYS A 211 1.53 6.54 -12.28
N GLY A 212 1.13 5.45 -12.93
CA GLY A 212 0.60 4.27 -12.27
C GLY A 212 1.18 2.99 -12.87
N ASP A 213 0.76 1.87 -12.30
CA ASP A 213 1.09 0.54 -12.79
C ASP A 213 0.41 0.20 -14.11
N THR A 214 0.86 -0.90 -14.74
CA THR A 214 0.16 -1.50 -15.88
C THR A 214 -1.21 -2.02 -15.45
N ASP A 215 -2.14 -2.16 -16.41
CA ASP A 215 -3.48 -2.67 -16.09
C ASP A 215 -3.46 -4.08 -15.49
N ASP A 216 -2.51 -4.95 -15.90
CA ASP A 216 -2.36 -6.29 -15.31
C ASP A 216 -1.93 -6.24 -13.84
N LYS A 217 -0.96 -5.39 -13.51
CA LYS A 217 -0.51 -5.18 -12.13
C LYS A 217 -1.62 -4.57 -11.28
N ARG A 218 -2.36 -3.60 -11.83
CA ARG A 218 -3.53 -2.99 -11.18
C ARG A 218 -4.60 -4.04 -10.89
N ARG A 219 -4.90 -4.93 -11.85
CA ARG A 219 -5.86 -6.03 -11.65
C ARG A 219 -5.41 -6.99 -10.56
N ALA A 220 -4.15 -7.43 -10.59
CA ALA A 220 -3.59 -8.29 -9.55
C ALA A 220 -3.64 -7.63 -8.16
N ALA A 221 -3.40 -6.31 -8.07
CA ALA A 221 -3.52 -5.57 -6.82
C ALA A 221 -4.97 -5.54 -6.30
N ILE A 222 -5.97 -5.48 -7.19
CA ILE A 222 -7.38 -5.57 -6.81
C ILE A 222 -7.72 -6.98 -6.29
N ASP A 223 -7.22 -8.04 -6.92
CA ASP A 223 -7.44 -9.42 -6.45
C ASP A 223 -6.86 -9.65 -5.04
N ILE A 224 -5.66 -9.11 -4.79
CA ILE A 224 -5.03 -9.09 -3.45
C ILE A 224 -5.87 -8.25 -2.48
N GLY A 225 -6.36 -7.10 -2.93
CA GLY A 225 -7.23 -6.21 -2.15
C GLY A 225 -8.54 -6.89 -1.73
N ILE A 226 -9.22 -7.57 -2.65
CA ILE A 226 -10.41 -8.38 -2.38
C ILE A 226 -10.09 -9.45 -1.34
N SER A 227 -8.99 -10.19 -1.52
CA SER A 227 -8.54 -11.19 -0.56
C SER A 227 -8.30 -10.60 0.83
N ARG A 228 -7.73 -9.39 0.91
CA ARG A 228 -7.53 -8.66 2.17
C ARG A 228 -8.85 -8.23 2.82
N LEU A 229 -9.83 -7.74 2.04
CA LEU A 229 -11.15 -7.39 2.55
C LEU A 229 -11.85 -8.61 3.16
N LEU A 230 -11.77 -9.77 2.49
CA LEU A 230 -12.38 -11.02 2.96
C LEU A 230 -11.74 -11.55 4.26
N GLN A 231 -10.47 -11.25 4.53
CA GLN A 231 -9.85 -11.58 5.83
C GLN A 231 -10.49 -10.84 7.01
N MET A 232 -11.17 -9.71 6.75
CA MET A 232 -11.88 -8.92 7.75
C MET A 232 -13.38 -9.25 7.80
N GLN A 233 -13.84 -10.22 7.02
CA GLN A 233 -15.20 -10.75 7.12
C GLN A 233 -15.33 -11.62 8.37
N ARG A 234 -16.35 -11.32 9.17
CA ARG A 234 -16.74 -12.05 10.38
C ARG A 234 -17.47 -13.33 10.02
N ASP A 235 -17.50 -14.29 10.95
CA ASP A 235 -18.20 -15.57 10.76
C ASP A 235 -19.73 -15.41 10.57
N ASP A 236 -20.30 -14.28 11.02
CA ASP A 236 -21.72 -13.93 10.83
C ASP A 236 -22.02 -13.24 9.48
N GLY A 237 -21.01 -13.08 8.62
CA GLY A 237 -21.11 -12.46 7.29
C GLY A 237 -20.88 -10.95 7.27
N GLY A 238 -20.87 -10.29 8.43
CA GLY A 238 -20.52 -8.87 8.56
C GLY A 238 -19.04 -8.61 8.37
N PHE A 239 -18.62 -7.34 8.40
CA PHE A 239 -17.21 -6.96 8.37
C PHE A 239 -16.83 -6.14 9.62
N ALA A 240 -15.59 -6.30 10.04
CA ALA A 240 -14.99 -5.57 11.15
C ALA A 240 -13.86 -4.66 10.66
N LEU A 241 -13.55 -3.60 11.41
CA LEU A 241 -12.64 -2.55 10.95
C LEU A 241 -11.18 -3.01 10.72
N TRP A 242 -10.68 -3.94 11.52
CA TRP A 242 -9.25 -4.31 11.53
C TRP A 242 -8.99 -5.82 11.37
N ASP A 243 -9.84 -6.63 11.98
CA ASP A 243 -9.72 -8.09 12.04
C ASP A 243 -11.10 -8.71 12.23
N LYS A 244 -11.31 -9.93 11.72
CA LYS A 244 -12.59 -10.64 11.79
C LYS A 244 -13.14 -10.87 13.21
N ASN A 245 -12.29 -10.83 14.24
CA ASN A 245 -12.73 -11.00 15.63
C ASN A 245 -13.19 -9.68 16.28
N GLY A 246 -12.98 -8.54 15.60
CA GLY A 246 -13.40 -7.23 16.07
C GLY A 246 -14.92 -7.00 16.01
N PRO A 247 -15.43 -5.93 16.62
CA PRO A 247 -16.85 -5.58 16.52
C PRO A 247 -17.24 -5.36 15.06
N GLU A 248 -18.49 -5.68 14.75
CA GLU A 248 -19.03 -5.44 13.43
C GLU A 248 -19.21 -3.95 13.15
N GLU A 249 -18.84 -3.54 11.93
CA GLU A 249 -19.05 -2.19 11.41
C GLU A 249 -20.19 -2.24 10.38
N TYR A 250 -21.41 -1.92 10.80
CA TYR A 250 -22.60 -2.13 10.00
C TYR A 250 -22.61 -1.33 8.69
N TRP A 251 -22.26 -0.04 8.75
CA TRP A 251 -22.21 0.80 7.55
C TRP A 251 -21.07 0.37 6.62
N LEU A 252 -19.91 0.01 7.18
CA LEU A 252 -18.78 -0.49 6.38
C LEU A 252 -19.02 -1.87 5.79
N THR A 253 -19.84 -2.70 6.43
CA THR A 253 -20.32 -3.96 5.86
C THR A 253 -21.09 -3.68 4.57
N ALA A 254 -21.99 -2.70 4.55
CA ALA A 254 -22.68 -2.28 3.32
C ALA A 254 -21.69 -1.70 2.29
N TYR A 255 -20.74 -0.87 2.72
CA TYR A 255 -19.73 -0.26 1.85
C TYR A 255 -18.83 -1.28 1.13
N VAL A 256 -18.31 -2.25 1.88
CA VAL A 256 -17.46 -3.32 1.34
C VAL A 256 -18.28 -4.24 0.45
N THR A 257 -19.52 -4.55 0.83
CA THR A 257 -20.42 -5.36 -0.02
C THR A 257 -20.71 -4.66 -1.34
N ASP A 258 -20.95 -3.34 -1.34
CA ASP A 258 -21.10 -2.55 -2.57
C ASP A 258 -19.85 -2.66 -3.45
N PHE A 259 -18.67 -2.51 -2.87
CA PHE A 259 -17.40 -2.68 -3.58
C PHE A 259 -17.26 -4.09 -4.18
N LEU A 260 -17.50 -5.15 -3.40
CA LEU A 260 -17.37 -6.53 -3.84
C LEU A 260 -18.35 -6.87 -4.97
N VAL A 261 -19.59 -6.39 -4.90
CA VAL A 261 -20.59 -6.55 -5.95
C VAL A 261 -20.14 -5.84 -7.22
N ARG A 262 -19.69 -4.58 -7.12
CA ARG A 262 -19.15 -3.82 -8.26
C ARG A 262 -17.89 -4.44 -8.84
N ALA A 263 -17.04 -5.02 -8.02
CA ALA A 263 -15.87 -5.76 -8.47
C ALA A 263 -16.30 -6.97 -9.32
N GLY A 264 -17.32 -7.72 -8.89
CA GLY A 264 -17.93 -8.78 -9.70
C GLY A 264 -18.47 -8.27 -11.04
N GLU A 265 -19.16 -7.12 -11.04
CA GLU A 265 -19.66 -6.46 -12.27
C GLU A 265 -18.54 -6.07 -13.25
N GLN A 266 -17.35 -5.74 -12.74
CA GLN A 266 -16.16 -5.42 -13.56
C GLN A 266 -15.33 -6.66 -13.95
N GLY A 267 -15.82 -7.87 -13.63
CA GLY A 267 -15.20 -9.15 -14.01
C GLY A 267 -14.11 -9.66 -13.07
N TYR A 268 -14.01 -9.14 -11.84
CA TYR A 268 -13.12 -9.71 -10.82
C TYR A 268 -13.76 -10.90 -10.13
N SER A 269 -12.96 -11.89 -9.75
CA SER A 269 -13.45 -13.09 -9.07
C SER A 269 -13.66 -12.79 -7.58
N VAL A 270 -14.90 -12.88 -7.13
CA VAL A 270 -15.27 -12.76 -5.72
C VAL A 270 -15.97 -14.06 -5.28
N PRO A 271 -15.53 -14.72 -4.18
CA PRO A 271 -16.19 -15.92 -3.69
C PRO A 271 -17.69 -15.69 -3.44
N ALA A 272 -18.53 -16.50 -4.08
CA ALA A 272 -19.98 -16.37 -4.01
C ALA A 272 -20.51 -16.54 -2.57
N GLU A 273 -19.90 -17.42 -1.78
CA GLU A 273 -20.25 -17.65 -0.37
C GLU A 273 -20.05 -16.37 0.46
N ALA A 274 -18.91 -15.69 0.31
CA ALA A 274 -18.64 -14.45 1.02
C ALA A 274 -19.69 -13.36 0.73
N VAL A 275 -20.06 -13.19 -0.54
CA VAL A 275 -21.09 -12.23 -0.98
C VAL A 275 -22.48 -12.65 -0.50
N ASN A 276 -22.79 -13.94 -0.47
CA ASN A 276 -24.08 -14.43 0.04
C ASN A 276 -24.20 -14.24 1.55
N ASN A 277 -23.13 -14.47 2.31
CA ASN A 277 -23.09 -14.24 3.75
C ASN A 277 -23.23 -12.74 4.06
N ALA A 278 -22.52 -11.87 3.32
CA ALA A 278 -22.65 -10.43 3.45
C ALA A 278 -24.06 -9.94 3.10
N ASN A 279 -24.66 -10.43 2.01
CA ASN A 279 -26.05 -10.12 1.64
C ASN A 279 -27.05 -10.58 2.71
N SER A 280 -26.84 -11.76 3.29
CA SER A 280 -27.67 -12.25 4.40
C SER A 280 -27.56 -11.34 5.61
N ARG A 281 -26.37 -10.80 5.88
CA ARG A 281 -26.15 -9.80 6.92
C ARG A 281 -26.84 -8.48 6.62
N LEU A 282 -26.74 -7.96 5.39
CA LEU A 282 -27.47 -6.76 4.96
C LEU A 282 -28.97 -6.94 5.11
N LEU A 283 -29.51 -8.10 4.74
CA LEU A 283 -30.94 -8.38 4.89
C LEU A 283 -31.40 -8.31 6.36
N ARG A 284 -30.55 -8.78 7.30
CA ARG A 284 -30.81 -8.59 8.74
C ARG A 284 -30.84 -7.11 9.14
N TYR A 285 -30.04 -6.24 8.51
CA TYR A 285 -30.06 -4.80 8.81
C TYR A 285 -31.42 -4.19 8.46
N LEU A 286 -32.00 -4.63 7.34
CA LEU A 286 -33.32 -4.19 6.89
C LEU A 286 -34.43 -4.68 7.83
N GLN A 287 -34.37 -5.95 8.25
CA GLN A 287 -35.44 -6.62 8.99
C GLN A 287 -35.37 -6.43 10.51
N ASP A 288 -34.17 -6.31 11.09
CA ASP A 288 -33.96 -6.15 12.52
C ASP A 288 -32.95 -5.02 12.78
N PRO A 289 -33.37 -3.75 12.74
CA PRO A 289 -32.50 -2.65 13.13
C PRO A 289 -32.20 -2.63 14.64
N GLY A 290 -32.94 -3.40 15.45
CA GLY A 290 -32.77 -3.48 16.90
C GLY A 290 -31.41 -4.04 17.30
N MET A 291 -30.94 -5.06 16.59
CA MET A 291 -29.65 -5.72 16.85
C MET A 291 -28.41 -4.85 16.60
N MET A 292 -28.54 -3.73 15.87
CA MET A 292 -27.42 -2.83 15.60
C MET A 292 -27.04 -2.04 16.86
N SER A 293 -25.83 -2.29 17.36
CA SER A 293 -25.25 -1.62 18.52
C SER A 293 -24.18 -0.61 18.08
N ILE A 294 -24.58 0.64 17.81
CA ILE A 294 -23.69 1.71 17.35
C ILE A 294 -23.23 2.56 18.54
N ARG A 295 -22.17 2.13 19.22
CA ARG A 295 -21.77 2.64 20.54
C ARG A 295 -21.35 4.11 20.59
N TYR A 296 -20.85 4.65 19.49
CA TYR A 296 -20.28 5.99 19.43
C TYR A 296 -21.16 6.97 18.64
N SER A 297 -22.46 6.68 18.53
CA SER A 297 -23.41 7.52 17.80
C SER A 297 -24.24 8.39 18.74
N ASP A 298 -24.19 9.71 18.52
CA ASP A 298 -25.05 10.67 19.21
C ASP A 298 -26.52 10.55 18.77
N ASP A 299 -26.76 10.23 17.49
CA ASP A 299 -28.07 9.93 16.94
C ASP A 299 -28.10 8.50 16.36
N THR A 300 -28.41 7.56 17.25
CA THR A 300 -28.47 6.15 16.90
C THR A 300 -29.58 5.85 15.88
N GLN A 301 -30.70 6.59 15.88
CA GLN A 301 -31.78 6.36 14.92
C GLN A 301 -31.34 6.76 13.51
N ALA A 302 -30.70 7.92 13.38
CA ALA A 302 -30.14 8.36 12.10
C ALA A 302 -29.04 7.44 11.60
N SER A 303 -28.20 6.94 12.49
CA SER A 303 -27.13 6.00 12.13
C SER A 303 -27.72 4.67 11.64
N LYS A 304 -28.73 4.14 12.32
CA LYS A 304 -29.45 2.94 11.87
C LYS A 304 -30.14 3.19 10.52
N PHE A 305 -30.80 4.32 10.35
CA PHE A 305 -31.44 4.69 9.08
C PHE A 305 -30.43 4.74 7.93
N ALA A 306 -29.26 5.35 8.13
CA ALA A 306 -28.20 5.40 7.13
C ALA A 306 -27.67 4.00 6.75
N VAL A 307 -27.50 3.10 7.73
CA VAL A 307 -27.11 1.70 7.47
C VAL A 307 -28.20 0.99 6.67
N GLN A 308 -29.47 1.11 7.07
CA GLN A 308 -30.60 0.47 6.41
C GLN A 308 -30.75 0.96 4.97
N ALA A 309 -30.65 2.26 4.73
CA ALA A 309 -30.73 2.85 3.40
C ALA A 309 -29.60 2.39 2.50
N TYR A 310 -28.35 2.37 2.99
CA TYR A 310 -27.24 1.93 2.16
C TYR A 310 -27.30 0.42 1.88
N ALA A 311 -27.63 -0.40 2.89
CA ALA A 311 -27.85 -1.83 2.70
C ALA A 311 -28.98 -2.11 1.70
N SER A 312 -30.04 -1.30 1.73
CA SER A 312 -31.15 -1.35 0.77
C SER A 312 -30.69 -1.11 -0.65
N LEU A 313 -29.88 -0.07 -0.89
CA LEU A 313 -29.31 0.21 -2.21
C LEU A 313 -28.47 -0.96 -2.74
N VAL A 314 -27.60 -1.53 -1.90
CA VAL A 314 -26.70 -2.63 -2.29
C VAL A 314 -27.49 -3.91 -2.61
N LEU A 315 -28.52 -4.22 -1.83
CA LEU A 315 -29.40 -5.35 -2.09
C LEU A 315 -30.29 -5.11 -3.32
N ALA A 316 -30.80 -3.89 -3.52
CA ALA A 316 -31.65 -3.53 -4.65
C ALA A 316 -30.92 -3.64 -5.99
N ARG A 317 -29.63 -3.24 -6.02
CA ARG A 317 -28.77 -3.43 -7.20
C ARG A 317 -28.69 -4.90 -7.64
N GLN A 318 -28.74 -5.82 -6.68
CA GLN A 318 -28.71 -7.26 -6.92
C GLN A 318 -30.11 -7.88 -7.06
N GLN A 319 -31.19 -7.08 -7.06
CA GLN A 319 -32.59 -7.55 -7.02
C GLN A 319 -32.90 -8.44 -5.80
N LYS A 320 -32.24 -8.20 -4.66
CA LYS A 320 -32.38 -8.96 -3.41
C LYS A 320 -33.06 -8.18 -2.27
N ALA A 321 -33.43 -6.92 -2.49
CA ALA A 321 -34.11 -6.10 -1.48
C ALA A 321 -35.63 -6.36 -1.46
N PRO A 322 -36.24 -6.84 -0.36
CA PRO A 322 -37.67 -7.03 -0.28
C PRO A 322 -38.42 -5.68 -0.23
N LEU A 323 -39.39 -5.48 -1.12
CA LEU A 323 -40.16 -4.22 -1.19
C LEU A 323 -40.88 -3.86 0.12
N GLY A 324 -41.32 -4.86 0.90
CA GLY A 324 -41.95 -4.64 2.20
C GLY A 324 -41.01 -3.93 3.18
N ALA A 325 -39.75 -4.39 3.27
CA ALA A 325 -38.75 -3.78 4.12
C ALA A 325 -38.38 -2.36 3.66
N LEU A 326 -38.26 -2.15 2.34
CA LEU A 326 -37.99 -0.82 1.78
C LEU A 326 -39.09 0.18 2.16
N ARG A 327 -40.36 -0.23 2.03
CA ARG A 327 -41.52 0.60 2.42
C ARG A 327 -41.52 0.91 3.90
N GLU A 328 -41.23 -0.08 4.76
CA GLU A 328 -41.16 0.13 6.21
C GLU A 328 -40.05 1.12 6.63
N ILE A 329 -38.91 1.12 5.92
CA ILE A 329 -37.87 2.14 6.11
C ILE A 329 -38.36 3.49 5.57
N TRP A 330 -39.04 3.52 4.42
CA TRP A 330 -39.59 4.74 3.81
C TRP A 330 -40.67 5.43 4.65
N GLU A 331 -41.37 4.72 5.53
CA GLU A 331 -42.31 5.33 6.50
C GLU A 331 -41.63 6.16 7.60
N ARG A 332 -40.29 6.10 7.71
CA ARG A 332 -39.52 6.78 8.77
C ARG A 332 -38.48 7.77 8.23
N PRO A 333 -38.79 8.62 7.21
CA PRO A 333 -37.79 9.47 6.55
C PRO A 333 -37.29 10.58 7.49
N ALA A 334 -38.08 10.94 8.51
CA ALA A 334 -37.70 11.89 9.55
C ALA A 334 -36.51 11.43 10.41
N GLN A 335 -36.14 10.15 10.36
CA GLN A 335 -34.95 9.63 11.03
C GLN A 335 -33.66 9.97 10.25
N ALA A 336 -33.73 10.45 9.02
CA ALA A 336 -32.54 10.81 8.24
C ALA A 336 -31.96 12.16 8.67
N SER A 337 -30.66 12.20 9.05
CA SER A 337 -29.93 13.46 9.29
C SER A 337 -29.20 14.00 8.05
N SER A 338 -29.32 13.35 6.89
CA SER A 338 -28.67 13.73 5.64
C SER A 338 -29.53 13.33 4.44
N GLY A 339 -29.35 14.02 3.31
CA GLY A 339 -30.04 13.69 2.05
C GLY A 339 -29.54 12.41 1.39
N LEU A 340 -28.32 11.94 1.70
CA LEU A 340 -27.75 10.74 1.06
C LEU A 340 -28.57 9.46 1.35
N PRO A 341 -28.88 9.10 2.61
CA PRO A 341 -29.74 7.96 2.90
C PRO A 341 -31.11 8.01 2.21
N LEU A 342 -31.70 9.19 2.07
CA LEU A 342 -32.98 9.36 1.37
C LEU A 342 -32.87 9.12 -0.14
N MET A 343 -31.72 9.39 -0.74
CA MET A 343 -31.45 9.13 -2.16
C MET A 343 -31.06 7.67 -2.43
N GLN A 344 -30.55 6.96 -1.42
CA GLN A 344 -30.19 5.54 -1.49
C GLN A 344 -31.41 4.61 -1.38
N LEU A 345 -32.48 5.08 -0.73
CA LEU A 345 -33.73 4.36 -0.50
C LEU A 345 -34.70 4.53 -1.68
#